data_AF-A0A562HH00-F1
#
_entry.id   AF-A0A562HH00-F1
#
_cell.length_a   1.000
_cell.length_b   1.000
_cell.length_c   1.000
_cell.angle_alpha   90.00
_cell.angle_beta   90.00
_cell.angle_gamma   90.00
#
_symmetry.space_group_name_H-M   'P 1'
#
loop_
_entity.id
_entity.type
_entity.pdbx_description
1 polymer ?
#
loop_
_entity_poly.entity_id
_entity_poly.type
_entity_poly.pdbx_seq_one_letter_code
_entity_poly.pdbx_strand_id
1 'polypeptide(L)'
;MNKFTKRSLSVLLALVMVLAFSIPAFAAPGDRPTAHNPVAKPAEIASVQINGETAYYETDDNTGSDIYIRAKVNQVLTALDAATVTINLNSAATPVTSTTLTFTGGGTATRTASNVDLLNQAYDVTIGSTTYTLAAGFGRVPLNAGDPLRVANVSIAGDSATVYIAVVQSPYMGNPYLVSNAIPWTDTDSNNFNYFVSVDLSSVPANRAQVAGTMTTATGAVISGDAVNTGGNNYEFDLSSLVPSFVVTNGGNERLYRVFASDPTTVNVGYLFDFTELGEDVYNEDFPYYEGNGPELRAKAAQIQAAINAYTGGQPITVPSGTTVMDIMLDFTAWANGDNPLSIDYFPYPTSNSGTYLSSLNGLGEFDGGALSGWMYTDLPYSLTVSVPWVGAADYALTTDGTITWFYTTDYFNHF
;
A
#
# COMPACT_ATOMS: atom_id res chain seq x y z
N MET A 1 -70.96 -10.08 -8.78
CA MET A 1 -69.51 -9.79 -8.84
C MET A 1 -68.79 -10.60 -7.78
N ASN A 2 -68.15 -11.70 -8.18
CA ASN A 2 -67.61 -12.73 -7.29
C ASN A 2 -66.46 -12.20 -6.42
N LYS A 3 -66.56 -12.41 -5.10
CA LYS A 3 -65.50 -12.13 -4.11
C LYS A 3 -64.18 -12.88 -4.40
N PHE A 4 -64.22 -13.91 -5.25
CA PHE A 4 -63.05 -14.69 -5.65
C PHE A 4 -62.08 -13.91 -6.54
N THR A 5 -62.55 -13.14 -7.53
CA THR A 5 -61.66 -12.41 -8.45
C THR A 5 -60.96 -11.19 -7.82
N LYS A 6 -61.56 -10.58 -6.78
CA LYS A 6 -60.92 -9.47 -6.05
C LYS A 6 -59.78 -9.95 -5.14
N ARG A 7 -59.93 -11.09 -4.46
CA ARG A 7 -58.87 -11.65 -3.60
C ARG A 7 -57.68 -12.17 -4.40
N SER A 8 -57.92 -12.79 -5.56
CA SER A 8 -56.83 -13.27 -6.44
C SER A 8 -56.00 -12.13 -7.04
N LEU A 9 -56.65 -11.04 -7.45
CA LEU A 9 -55.96 -9.89 -8.05
C LEU A 9 -55.14 -9.11 -7.01
N SER A 10 -55.63 -8.98 -5.77
CA SER A 10 -54.88 -8.34 -4.68
C SER A 10 -53.67 -9.16 -4.22
N VAL A 11 -53.76 -10.49 -4.22
CA VAL A 11 -52.60 -11.36 -3.91
C VAL A 11 -51.57 -11.32 -5.03
N LEU A 12 -51.99 -11.29 -6.30
CA LEU A 12 -51.07 -11.15 -7.44
C LEU A 12 -50.39 -9.77 -7.45
N LEU A 13 -51.11 -8.69 -7.13
CA LEU A 13 -50.52 -7.35 -7.04
C LEU A 13 -49.55 -7.21 -5.85
N ALA A 14 -49.88 -7.82 -4.70
CA ALA A 14 -48.96 -7.88 -3.56
C ALA A 14 -47.72 -8.72 -3.87
N LEU A 15 -47.85 -9.84 -4.58
CA LEU A 15 -46.72 -10.68 -4.99
C LEU A 15 -45.84 -9.97 -6.03
N VAL A 16 -46.42 -9.21 -6.96
CA VAL A 16 -45.68 -8.39 -7.94
C VAL A 16 -44.98 -7.22 -7.26
N MET A 17 -45.59 -6.58 -6.25
CA MET A 17 -44.89 -5.55 -5.46
C MET A 17 -43.75 -6.15 -4.63
N VAL A 18 -43.94 -7.31 -3.99
CA VAL A 18 -42.85 -7.98 -3.25
C VAL A 18 -41.72 -8.44 -4.19
N LEU A 19 -42.02 -8.91 -5.40
CA LEU A 19 -41.00 -9.21 -6.41
C LEU A 19 -40.32 -7.96 -6.99
N ALA A 20 -41.03 -6.83 -7.12
CA ALA A 20 -40.45 -5.57 -7.60
C ALA A 20 -39.48 -4.94 -6.58
N PHE A 21 -39.63 -5.23 -5.29
CA PHE A 21 -38.70 -4.81 -4.23
C PHE A 21 -37.62 -5.85 -3.89
N SER A 22 -37.56 -6.99 -4.58
CA SER A 22 -36.55 -8.04 -4.36
C SER A 22 -35.69 -8.33 -5.59
N ILE A 23 -35.58 -7.36 -6.49
CA ILE A 23 -34.39 -7.29 -7.35
C ILE A 23 -33.26 -6.93 -6.38
N PRO A 24 -32.26 -7.78 -6.11
CA PRO A 24 -30.98 -7.25 -5.65
C PRO A 24 -30.58 -6.25 -6.73
N ALA A 25 -30.72 -4.96 -6.43
CA ALA A 25 -30.00 -3.95 -7.17
C ALA A 25 -28.54 -4.31 -6.92
N PHE A 26 -27.97 -5.13 -7.80
CA PHE A 26 -26.55 -5.05 -8.06
C PHE A 26 -26.40 -3.61 -8.55
N ALA A 27 -26.11 -2.71 -7.60
CA ALA A 27 -25.51 -1.44 -7.96
C ALA A 27 -24.41 -1.82 -8.94
N ALA A 28 -24.43 -1.23 -10.13
CA ALA A 28 -23.26 -1.30 -10.99
C ALA A 28 -22.06 -1.00 -10.09
N PRO A 29 -20.93 -1.74 -10.22
CA PRO A 29 -19.75 -1.39 -9.47
C PRO A 29 -19.56 0.11 -9.63
N GLY A 30 -19.53 0.85 -8.53
CA GLY A 30 -19.23 2.29 -8.60
C GLY A 30 -17.91 2.48 -9.34
N ASP A 31 -17.59 3.69 -9.77
CA ASP A 31 -16.31 3.90 -10.46
C ASP A 31 -15.12 3.45 -9.59
N ARG A 32 -14.00 3.08 -10.20
CA ARG A 32 -12.80 2.70 -9.46
C ARG A 32 -12.33 3.91 -8.62
N PRO A 33 -12.02 3.75 -7.31
CA PRO A 33 -11.48 4.87 -6.54
C PRO A 33 -10.12 5.28 -7.10
N THR A 34 -9.92 6.58 -7.22
CA THR A 34 -8.65 7.17 -7.68
C THR A 34 -7.98 7.97 -6.58
N ALA A 35 -8.71 8.44 -5.58
CA ALA A 35 -8.16 9.17 -4.46
C ALA A 35 -8.78 8.75 -3.11
N HIS A 36 -7.96 8.83 -2.06
CA HIS A 36 -8.43 8.70 -0.68
C HIS A 36 -7.93 9.89 0.14
N ASN A 37 -8.74 10.34 1.09
CA ASN A 37 -8.43 11.53 1.90
C ASN A 37 -8.54 11.20 3.39
N PRO A 38 -7.51 11.49 4.20
CA PRO A 38 -7.60 11.40 5.65
C PRO A 38 -8.70 12.32 6.19
N VAL A 39 -9.52 11.79 7.10
CA VAL A 39 -10.51 12.58 7.83
C VAL A 39 -10.25 12.52 9.33
N ALA A 40 -10.68 13.56 10.04
CA ALA A 40 -10.53 13.60 11.49
C ALA A 40 -11.36 12.48 12.13
N LYS A 41 -10.81 11.87 13.19
CA LYS A 41 -11.53 10.91 14.02
C LYS A 41 -12.87 11.51 14.49
N PRO A 42 -14.01 10.81 14.31
CA PRO A 42 -15.31 11.25 14.80
C PRO A 42 -15.32 11.57 16.30
N ALA A 43 -16.18 12.50 16.70
CA ALA A 43 -16.21 13.06 18.06
C ALA A 43 -16.72 12.06 19.12
N GLU A 44 -17.56 11.11 18.72
CA GLU A 44 -18.14 10.08 19.58
C GLU A 44 -17.19 8.89 19.82
N ILE A 45 -16.18 8.73 18.96
CA ILE A 45 -15.20 7.64 19.01
C ILE A 45 -13.96 8.13 19.76
N ALA A 46 -13.52 7.39 20.78
CA ALA A 46 -12.22 7.60 21.41
C ALA A 46 -11.11 6.93 20.59
N SER A 47 -11.29 5.67 20.22
CA SER A 47 -10.44 4.93 19.29
C SER A 47 -11.18 3.70 18.74
N VAL A 48 -10.75 3.21 17.59
CA VAL A 48 -11.09 1.87 17.10
C VAL A 48 -9.78 1.10 16.98
N GLN A 49 -9.77 -0.15 17.40
CA GLN A 49 -8.61 -1.02 17.37
C GLN A 49 -8.95 -2.36 16.71
N ILE A 50 -8.05 -2.86 15.89
CA ILE A 50 -8.13 -4.18 15.27
C ILE A 50 -6.91 -4.97 15.73
N ASN A 51 -7.11 -6.00 16.53
CA ASN A 51 -6.05 -6.73 17.22
C ASN A 51 -5.10 -5.84 18.04
N GLY A 52 -5.63 -4.74 18.60
CA GLY A 52 -4.86 -3.76 19.37
C GLY A 52 -4.23 -2.64 18.52
N GLU A 53 -4.23 -2.77 17.20
CA GLU A 53 -3.70 -1.74 16.29
C GLU A 53 -4.74 -0.66 16.04
N THR A 54 -4.34 0.60 16.17
CA THR A 54 -5.27 1.73 16.07
C THR A 54 -5.67 1.99 14.62
N ALA A 55 -6.98 2.07 14.39
CA ALA A 55 -7.54 2.38 13.09
C ALA A 55 -7.49 3.89 12.80
N TYR A 56 -7.48 4.22 11.51
CA TYR A 56 -7.56 5.55 10.94
C TYR A 56 -8.83 5.71 10.10
N TYR A 57 -9.14 6.95 9.71
CA TYR A 57 -10.41 7.32 9.08
C TYR A 57 -10.14 8.03 7.76
N GLU A 58 -10.82 7.60 6.70
CA GLU A 58 -10.66 8.17 5.37
C GLU A 58 -11.99 8.18 4.60
N THR A 59 -12.02 8.95 3.53
CA THR A 59 -13.05 8.88 2.47
C THR A 59 -12.40 8.52 1.16
N ASP A 60 -13.10 7.76 0.33
CA ASP A 60 -12.71 7.52 -1.06
C ASP A 60 -13.60 8.34 -2.00
N ASP A 61 -13.01 8.87 -3.06
CA ASP A 61 -13.62 9.79 -4.02
C ASP A 61 -14.85 9.22 -4.78
N ASN A 62 -14.89 7.90 -4.96
CA ASN A 62 -15.98 7.21 -5.67
C ASN A 62 -17.22 6.90 -4.81
N THR A 63 -17.18 7.15 -3.50
CA THR A 63 -18.28 6.80 -2.56
C THR A 63 -18.94 8.01 -1.90
N GLY A 64 -18.68 9.21 -2.40
CA GLY A 64 -19.27 10.43 -1.86
C GLY A 64 -18.78 10.73 -0.44
N SER A 65 -19.66 10.61 0.55
CA SER A 65 -19.37 10.99 1.94
C SER A 65 -19.14 9.80 2.88
N ASP A 66 -19.02 8.59 2.35
CA ASP A 66 -18.81 7.39 3.16
C ASP A 66 -17.45 7.44 3.85
N ILE A 67 -17.44 7.17 5.15
CA ILE A 67 -16.22 7.16 5.97
C ILE A 67 -15.82 5.71 6.24
N TYR A 68 -14.58 5.39 5.88
CA TYR A 68 -13.94 4.11 6.15
C TYR A 68 -13.19 4.15 7.47
N ILE A 69 -13.31 3.09 8.26
CA ILE A 69 -12.46 2.83 9.42
C ILE A 69 -11.49 1.73 9.01
N ARG A 70 -10.22 2.08 8.81
CA ARG A 70 -9.18 1.19 8.29
C ARG A 70 -8.09 0.97 9.31
N ALA A 71 -7.51 -0.23 9.37
CA ALA A 71 -6.30 -0.47 10.15
C ALA A 71 -5.28 -1.30 9.37
N LYS A 72 -3.99 -1.06 9.66
CA LYS A 72 -2.89 -1.92 9.22
C LYS A 72 -2.36 -2.70 10.41
N VAL A 73 -2.47 -4.03 10.35
CA VAL A 73 -2.11 -4.91 11.46
C VAL A 73 -0.67 -5.41 11.32
N ASN A 74 0.18 -5.15 12.31
CA ASN A 74 1.59 -5.56 12.32
C ASN A 74 1.77 -6.95 12.95
N GLN A 75 0.99 -7.93 12.50
CA GLN A 75 0.96 -9.29 13.05
C GLN A 75 1.06 -10.35 11.95
N VAL A 76 1.09 -11.62 12.34
CA VAL A 76 1.15 -12.76 11.41
C VAL A 76 0.00 -12.74 10.41
N LEU A 77 0.19 -13.33 9.23
CA LEU A 77 -0.76 -13.27 8.10
C LEU A 77 -2.14 -13.88 8.39
N THR A 78 -2.28 -14.72 9.41
CA THR A 78 -3.57 -15.30 9.83
C THR A 78 -4.29 -14.42 10.85
N ALA A 79 -3.73 -13.26 11.23
CA ALA A 79 -4.30 -12.41 12.28
C ALA A 79 -5.64 -11.77 11.88
N LEU A 80 -5.90 -11.63 10.57
CA LEU A 80 -7.15 -11.07 10.06
C LEU A 80 -8.26 -12.12 9.88
N ASP A 81 -7.93 -13.42 9.81
CA ASP A 81 -8.92 -14.51 9.66
C ASP A 81 -9.88 -14.59 10.87
N ALA A 82 -9.41 -14.15 12.04
CA ALA A 82 -10.16 -14.15 13.29
C ALA A 82 -9.75 -12.99 14.20
N ALA A 83 -9.96 -11.76 13.73
CA ALA A 83 -9.58 -10.55 14.43
C ALA A 83 -10.51 -10.20 15.61
N THR A 84 -9.98 -9.40 16.53
CA THR A 84 -10.73 -8.72 17.58
C THR A 84 -10.85 -7.24 17.25
N VAL A 85 -12.08 -6.78 17.05
CA VAL A 85 -12.42 -5.36 16.84
C VAL A 85 -12.86 -4.77 18.17
N THR A 86 -12.18 -3.71 18.61
CA THR A 86 -12.50 -2.98 19.83
C THR A 86 -12.81 -1.52 19.50
N ILE A 87 -14.00 -1.06 19.84
CA ILE A 87 -14.44 0.33 19.67
C ILE A 87 -14.53 0.95 21.06
N ASN A 88 -13.67 1.94 21.31
CA ASN A 88 -13.70 2.76 22.51
C ASN A 88 -14.44 4.06 22.19
N LEU A 89 -15.43 4.40 23.00
CA LEU A 89 -16.35 5.51 22.84
C LEU A 89 -16.05 6.57 23.90
N ASN A 90 -16.29 7.84 23.57
CA ASN A 90 -16.21 8.92 24.58
C ASN A 90 -17.41 8.90 25.55
N SER A 91 -18.50 8.24 25.18
CA SER A 91 -19.70 8.07 26.00
C SER A 91 -20.24 6.66 25.90
N ALA A 92 -20.56 6.06 27.05
CA ALA A 92 -21.17 4.73 27.11
C ALA A 92 -22.58 4.66 26.53
N ALA A 93 -23.23 5.82 26.38
CA ALA A 93 -24.57 5.95 25.81
C ALA A 93 -24.58 5.91 24.28
N THR A 94 -23.43 6.07 23.62
CA THR A 94 -23.35 6.00 22.15
C THR A 94 -23.67 4.57 21.70
N PRO A 95 -24.71 4.36 20.87
CA PRO A 95 -25.03 3.04 20.36
C PRO A 95 -23.97 2.58 19.36
N VAL A 96 -23.73 1.27 19.33
CA VAL A 96 -22.90 0.60 18.32
C VAL A 96 -23.65 -0.62 17.84
N THR A 97 -23.90 -0.70 16.55
CA THR A 97 -24.67 -1.78 15.92
C THR A 97 -24.05 -2.18 14.59
N SER A 98 -24.26 -3.44 14.22
CA SER A 98 -23.94 -3.97 12.89
C SER A 98 -24.96 -5.04 12.55
N THR A 99 -25.21 -5.27 11.26
CA THR A 99 -26.07 -6.36 10.79
C THR A 99 -25.34 -7.71 10.76
N THR A 100 -24.01 -7.69 10.69
CA THR A 100 -23.15 -8.87 10.59
C THR A 100 -22.34 -9.09 11.87
N LEU A 101 -21.80 -8.04 12.47
CA LEU A 101 -20.95 -8.14 13.65
C LEU A 101 -21.77 -8.14 14.95
N THR A 102 -21.41 -9.03 15.86
CA THR A 102 -21.98 -9.05 17.22
C THR A 102 -21.02 -8.39 18.20
N PHE A 103 -21.41 -7.25 18.74
CA PHE A 103 -20.65 -6.53 19.75
C PHE A 103 -21.08 -6.92 21.17
N THR A 104 -20.09 -7.18 22.01
CA THR A 104 -20.24 -7.33 23.47
C THR A 104 -19.91 -6.02 24.18
N GLY A 105 -20.20 -5.94 25.48
CA GLY A 105 -19.92 -4.75 26.30
C GLY A 105 -20.99 -3.66 26.23
N GLY A 106 -22.21 -3.98 25.78
CA GLY A 106 -23.34 -3.05 25.73
C GLY A 106 -23.53 -2.26 27.04
N GLY A 107 -23.75 -0.95 26.92
CA GLY A 107 -23.90 -0.03 28.07
C GLY A 107 -22.58 0.44 28.71
N THR A 108 -21.42 0.01 28.21
CA THR A 108 -20.10 0.53 28.65
C THR A 108 -19.52 1.51 27.62
N ALA A 109 -18.32 2.05 27.84
CA ALA A 109 -17.62 2.85 26.82
C ALA A 109 -16.83 2.00 25.82
N THR A 110 -16.74 0.68 26.00
CA THR A 110 -15.97 -0.22 25.13
C THR A 110 -16.90 -1.27 24.51
N ARG A 111 -16.77 -1.49 23.20
CA ARG A 111 -17.50 -2.53 22.46
C ARG A 111 -16.51 -3.45 21.80
N THR A 112 -16.73 -4.75 21.91
CA THR A 112 -15.80 -5.73 21.34
C THR A 112 -16.55 -6.76 20.51
N ALA A 113 -16.12 -6.93 19.25
CA ALA A 113 -16.47 -8.07 18.42
C ALA A 113 -15.22 -8.97 18.27
N SER A 114 -15.38 -10.27 18.50
CA SER A 114 -14.30 -11.25 18.42
C SER A 114 -14.55 -12.22 17.27
N ASN A 115 -13.49 -12.86 16.78
CA ASN A 115 -13.54 -13.81 15.66
C ASN A 115 -14.15 -13.20 14.39
N VAL A 116 -13.73 -11.97 14.08
CA VAL A 116 -14.16 -11.25 12.88
C VAL A 116 -13.17 -11.53 11.76
N ASP A 117 -13.63 -12.12 10.65
CA ASP A 117 -12.81 -12.30 9.46
C ASP A 117 -12.71 -10.97 8.70
N LEU A 118 -11.55 -10.33 8.73
CA LEU A 118 -11.28 -9.06 8.07
C LEU A 118 -10.36 -9.20 6.86
N LEU A 119 -9.91 -10.42 6.52
CA LEU A 119 -8.99 -10.62 5.42
C LEU A 119 -9.73 -10.47 4.08
N ASN A 120 -9.50 -9.36 3.38
CA ASN A 120 -10.25 -9.02 2.17
C ASN A 120 -11.78 -9.01 2.41
N GLN A 121 -12.21 -8.67 3.64
CA GLN A 121 -13.60 -8.51 4.05
C GLN A 121 -13.84 -7.15 4.69
N ALA A 122 -15.03 -6.59 4.48
CA ALA A 122 -15.44 -5.32 5.06
C ALA A 122 -16.84 -5.44 5.69
N TYR A 123 -17.09 -4.64 6.71
CA TYR A 123 -18.34 -4.67 7.46
C TYR A 123 -18.87 -3.29 7.78
N ASP A 124 -20.19 -3.14 7.64
CA ASP A 124 -20.88 -1.94 8.08
C ASP A 124 -21.01 -1.95 9.62
N VAL A 125 -20.54 -0.87 10.23
CA VAL A 125 -20.67 -0.62 11.67
C VAL A 125 -21.29 0.76 11.87
N THR A 126 -22.46 0.81 12.48
CA THR A 126 -23.10 2.06 12.88
C THR A 126 -22.65 2.44 14.28
N ILE A 127 -22.05 3.62 14.42
CA ILE A 127 -21.67 4.22 15.71
C ILE A 127 -22.46 5.52 15.85
N GLY A 128 -23.25 5.65 16.91
CA GLY A 128 -24.18 6.77 17.02
C GLY A 128 -25.25 6.71 15.93
N SER A 129 -25.24 7.70 15.03
CA SER A 129 -26.13 7.79 13.87
C SER A 129 -25.43 7.55 12.54
N THR A 130 -24.11 7.35 12.55
CA THR A 130 -23.29 7.28 11.35
C THR A 130 -22.88 5.84 11.10
N THR A 131 -23.05 5.37 9.86
CA THR A 131 -22.54 4.07 9.42
C THR A 131 -21.17 4.25 8.79
N TYR A 132 -20.26 3.35 9.17
CA TYR A 132 -18.87 3.32 8.70
C TYR A 132 -18.58 1.96 8.07
N THR A 133 -17.70 1.94 7.08
CA THR A 133 -17.17 0.71 6.51
C THR A 133 -15.89 0.34 7.23
N LEU A 134 -15.91 -0.74 8.02
CA LEU A 134 -14.76 -1.27 8.74
C LEU A 134 -13.99 -2.27 7.87
N ALA A 135 -12.71 -2.04 7.65
CA ALA A 135 -11.83 -2.95 6.92
C ALA A 135 -10.41 -2.95 7.50
N ALA A 136 -9.62 -3.99 7.19
CA ALA A 136 -8.25 -4.07 7.63
C ALA A 136 -7.34 -4.67 6.56
N GLY A 137 -6.05 -4.38 6.72
CA GLY A 137 -4.96 -4.98 6.00
C GLY A 137 -3.78 -5.20 6.94
N PHE A 138 -2.62 -5.54 6.38
CA PHE A 138 -1.38 -5.71 7.10
C PHE A 138 -0.51 -4.44 7.08
N GLY A 139 0.35 -4.31 8.08
CA GLY A 139 1.47 -3.38 8.07
C GLY A 139 2.77 -4.15 7.88
N ARG A 140 3.64 -4.06 8.88
CA ARG A 140 4.88 -4.83 8.97
C ARG A 140 4.58 -6.21 9.56
N VAL A 141 4.58 -7.23 8.71
CA VAL A 141 4.26 -8.60 9.09
C VAL A 141 5.53 -9.32 9.57
N PRO A 142 5.55 -9.93 10.76
CA PRO A 142 6.72 -10.69 11.22
C PRO A 142 6.90 -12.00 10.43
N LEU A 143 8.15 -12.42 10.25
CA LEU A 143 8.48 -13.68 9.57
C LEU A 143 8.19 -14.89 10.46
N ASN A 144 7.68 -15.97 9.85
CA ASN A 144 7.44 -17.24 10.52
C ASN A 144 8.75 -17.86 11.03
N ALA A 145 8.81 -18.29 12.29
CA ALA A 145 10.01 -18.88 12.90
C ALA A 145 10.54 -20.13 12.17
N GLY A 146 9.69 -20.88 11.48
CA GLY A 146 10.05 -22.08 10.72
C GLY A 146 10.45 -21.83 9.26
N ASP A 147 10.46 -20.57 8.80
CA ASP A 147 10.83 -20.23 7.44
C ASP A 147 12.35 -20.45 7.20
N PRO A 148 12.73 -21.29 6.21
CA PRO A 148 14.14 -21.64 5.96
C PRO A 148 15.00 -20.48 5.45
N LEU A 149 14.39 -19.40 4.97
CA LEU A 149 15.06 -18.21 4.49
C LEU A 149 14.96 -17.04 5.48
N ARG A 150 14.45 -17.29 6.70
CA ARG A 150 14.30 -16.25 7.73
C ARG A 150 15.64 -15.77 8.26
N VAL A 151 15.71 -14.45 8.44
CA VAL A 151 16.68 -13.75 9.27
C VAL A 151 16.01 -13.19 10.51
N ALA A 152 16.74 -13.16 11.63
CA ALA A 152 16.20 -12.73 12.92
C ALA A 152 17.28 -12.20 13.85
N ASN A 153 16.85 -11.53 14.94
CA ASN A 153 17.74 -10.90 15.91
C ASN A 153 18.80 -10.05 15.21
N VAL A 154 18.38 -9.32 14.17
CA VAL A 154 19.29 -8.51 13.37
C VAL A 154 19.67 -7.29 14.20
N SER A 155 20.97 -7.01 14.29
CA SER A 155 21.47 -5.75 14.81
C SER A 155 22.47 -5.15 13.83
N ILE A 156 22.48 -3.83 13.73
CA ILE A 156 23.36 -3.06 12.86
C ILE A 156 23.92 -1.91 13.69
N ALA A 157 25.24 -1.75 13.73
CA ALA A 157 25.95 -0.82 14.61
C ALA A 157 25.61 -0.97 16.11
N GLY A 158 25.11 -2.14 16.53
CA GLY A 158 24.67 -2.42 17.89
C GLY A 158 23.19 -2.12 18.17
N ASP A 159 22.49 -1.43 17.26
CA ASP A 159 21.06 -1.13 17.38
C ASP A 159 20.23 -2.29 16.82
N SER A 160 19.09 -2.56 17.46
CA SER A 160 18.20 -3.66 17.08
C SER A 160 17.35 -3.29 15.87
N ALA A 161 17.39 -4.12 14.84
CA ALA A 161 16.60 -3.93 13.62
C ALA A 161 15.27 -4.69 13.68
N THR A 162 14.27 -4.16 12.99
CA THR A 162 13.00 -4.84 12.72
C THR A 162 13.09 -5.55 11.38
N VAL A 163 12.88 -6.87 11.38
CA VAL A 163 12.77 -7.67 10.15
C VAL A 163 11.29 -7.95 9.89
N TYR A 164 10.83 -7.62 8.69
CA TYR A 164 9.41 -7.73 8.36
C TYR A 164 9.16 -8.07 6.89
N ILE A 165 7.96 -8.57 6.65
CA ILE A 165 7.36 -8.73 5.34
C ILE A 165 6.47 -7.52 5.10
N ALA A 166 6.60 -6.90 3.93
CA ALA A 166 5.60 -5.98 3.41
C ALA A 166 4.73 -6.71 2.40
N VAL A 167 3.43 -6.68 2.66
CA VAL A 167 2.42 -7.29 1.81
C VAL A 167 1.90 -6.23 0.83
N VAL A 168 1.79 -6.59 -0.45
CA VAL A 168 1.19 -5.71 -1.47
C VAL A 168 -0.27 -5.47 -1.14
N GLN A 169 -0.64 -4.21 -0.98
CA GLN A 169 -1.96 -3.82 -0.52
C GLN A 169 -2.50 -2.58 -1.22
N SER A 170 -3.80 -2.61 -1.50
CA SER A 170 -4.52 -1.44 -1.99
C SER A 170 -4.76 -0.45 -0.85
N PRO A 171 -4.63 0.87 -1.10
CA PRO A 171 -4.99 1.87 -0.10
C PRO A 171 -6.51 1.92 0.16
N TYR A 172 -7.34 1.45 -0.78
CA TYR A 172 -8.80 1.56 -0.73
C TYR A 172 -9.48 0.36 -0.03
N MET A 173 -8.92 -0.08 1.11
CA MET A 173 -9.42 -1.25 1.84
C MET A 173 -10.90 -1.09 2.19
N GLY A 174 -11.71 -2.10 1.85
CA GLY A 174 -13.15 -2.11 2.07
C GLY A 174 -13.98 -1.28 1.08
N ASN A 175 -13.37 -0.66 0.06
CA ASN A 175 -14.12 0.07 -0.96
C ASN A 175 -15.10 -0.85 -1.71
N PRO A 176 -16.37 -0.45 -1.89
CA PRO A 176 -17.38 -1.25 -2.61
C PRO A 176 -16.99 -1.65 -4.03
N TYR A 177 -16.19 -0.86 -4.74
CA TYR A 177 -15.67 -1.23 -6.07
C TYR A 177 -14.82 -2.50 -5.99
N LEU A 178 -13.91 -2.60 -5.01
CA LEU A 178 -13.05 -3.77 -4.84
C LEU A 178 -13.88 -4.99 -4.44
N VAL A 179 -14.81 -4.82 -3.49
CA VAL A 179 -15.70 -5.88 -3.00
C VAL A 179 -16.59 -6.42 -4.12
N SER A 180 -17.25 -5.54 -4.88
CA SER A 180 -18.19 -5.93 -5.94
C SER A 180 -17.52 -6.58 -7.15
N ASN A 181 -16.26 -6.24 -7.42
CA ASN A 181 -15.46 -6.85 -8.49
C ASN A 181 -14.59 -8.04 -8.02
N ALA A 182 -14.72 -8.46 -6.75
CA ALA A 182 -13.90 -9.51 -6.15
C ALA A 182 -12.38 -9.27 -6.31
N ILE A 183 -11.95 -8.01 -6.22
CA ILE A 183 -10.55 -7.61 -6.26
C ILE A 183 -10.02 -7.58 -4.81
N PRO A 184 -9.08 -8.46 -4.44
CA PRO A 184 -8.49 -8.42 -3.11
C PRO A 184 -7.67 -7.13 -2.93
N TRP A 185 -7.82 -6.46 -1.79
CA TRP A 185 -6.94 -5.34 -1.41
C TRP A 185 -5.70 -5.81 -0.67
N THR A 186 -5.63 -7.06 -0.22
CA THR A 186 -4.46 -7.65 0.41
C THR A 186 -4.06 -8.88 -0.38
N ASP A 187 -2.88 -8.83 -0.98
CA ASP A 187 -2.30 -9.98 -1.67
C ASP A 187 -1.74 -10.97 -0.65
N THR A 188 -2.26 -12.19 -0.63
CA THR A 188 -1.81 -13.24 0.30
C THR A 188 -0.91 -14.28 -0.37
N ASP A 189 -0.57 -14.09 -1.65
CA ASP A 189 0.39 -14.95 -2.33
C ASP A 189 1.80 -14.65 -1.80
N SER A 190 2.41 -15.65 -1.17
CA SER A 190 3.76 -15.54 -0.63
C SER A 190 4.84 -15.28 -1.68
N ASN A 191 4.54 -15.50 -2.96
CA ASN A 191 5.44 -15.17 -4.06
C ASN A 191 5.54 -13.65 -4.30
N ASN A 192 4.56 -12.87 -3.81
CA ASN A 192 4.49 -11.41 -3.96
C ASN A 192 4.90 -10.67 -2.68
N PHE A 193 5.44 -11.39 -1.68
CA PHE A 193 5.92 -10.80 -0.44
C PHE A 193 7.29 -10.17 -0.62
N ASN A 194 7.43 -8.97 -0.07
CA ASN A 194 8.68 -8.22 -0.07
C ASN A 194 9.28 -8.23 1.34
N TYR A 195 10.60 -8.37 1.46
CA TYR A 195 11.25 -8.58 2.76
C TYR A 195 12.22 -7.45 3.07
N PHE A 196 12.15 -6.98 4.31
CA PHE A 196 12.85 -5.77 4.72
C PHE A 196 13.49 -5.92 6.10
N VAL A 197 14.54 -5.14 6.29
CA VAL A 197 15.20 -4.88 7.57
C VAL A 197 15.19 -3.36 7.76
N SER A 198 14.59 -2.86 8.83
CA SER A 198 14.66 -1.42 9.17
C SER A 198 15.34 -1.22 10.52
N VAL A 199 16.22 -0.24 10.62
CA VAL A 199 16.91 0.11 11.87
C VAL A 199 17.08 1.62 11.99
N ASP A 200 16.85 2.16 13.17
CA ASP A 200 17.21 3.53 13.53
C ASP A 200 18.52 3.46 14.32
N LEU A 201 19.61 3.92 13.70
CA LEU A 201 20.93 3.91 14.31
C LEU A 201 21.05 5.07 15.29
N SER A 202 21.55 4.75 16.48
CA SER A 202 21.81 5.70 17.56
C SER A 202 22.93 6.70 17.25
N SER A 203 23.77 6.40 16.25
CA SER A 203 24.87 7.25 15.81
C SER A 203 25.23 7.01 14.34
N VAL A 204 25.91 7.98 13.74
CA VAL A 204 26.44 7.86 12.37
C VAL A 204 27.59 6.85 12.36
N PRO A 205 27.53 5.79 11.53
CA PRO A 205 28.64 4.85 11.38
C PRO A 205 29.91 5.55 10.87
N ALA A 206 31.08 5.19 11.41
CA ALA A 206 32.35 5.75 10.97
C ALA A 206 32.72 5.36 9.52
N ASN A 207 32.29 4.17 9.08
CA ASN A 207 32.40 3.71 7.71
C ASN A 207 31.11 2.99 7.31
N ARG A 208 30.29 3.62 6.45
CA ARG A 208 29.04 3.01 5.99
C ARG A 208 29.25 1.75 5.15
N ALA A 209 30.39 1.56 4.49
CA ALA A 209 30.66 0.35 3.71
C ALA A 209 30.99 -0.87 4.57
N GLN A 210 31.25 -0.68 5.88
CA GLN A 210 31.66 -1.75 6.79
C GLN A 210 31.06 -1.51 8.17
N VAL A 211 29.76 -1.75 8.31
CA VAL A 211 29.03 -1.58 9.57
C VAL A 211 28.89 -2.93 10.26
N ALA A 212 29.50 -3.06 11.43
CA ALA A 212 29.41 -4.29 12.22
C ALA A 212 27.97 -4.55 12.69
N GLY A 213 27.55 -5.81 12.65
CA GLY A 213 26.23 -6.22 13.10
C GLY A 213 26.13 -7.71 13.38
N THR A 214 24.94 -8.16 13.76
CA THR A 214 24.65 -9.57 13.99
C THR A 214 23.35 -10.00 13.33
N MET A 215 23.23 -11.29 13.01
CA MET A 215 22.03 -11.91 12.46
C MET A 215 21.98 -13.39 12.81
N THR A 216 20.79 -13.89 13.15
CA THR A 216 20.49 -15.31 13.24
C THR A 216 19.83 -15.78 11.96
N THR A 217 20.35 -16.85 11.37
CA THR A 217 19.80 -17.49 10.16
C THR A 217 19.40 -18.94 10.45
N ALA A 218 18.56 -19.51 9.58
CA ALA A 218 18.28 -20.95 9.62
C ALA A 218 19.55 -21.77 9.34
N THR A 219 19.61 -23.00 9.86
CA THR A 219 20.73 -23.91 9.59
C THR A 219 20.89 -24.15 8.09
N GLY A 220 22.11 -23.97 7.59
CA GLY A 220 22.43 -24.14 6.16
C GLY A 220 22.17 -22.91 5.29
N ALA A 221 21.59 -21.83 5.84
CA ALA A 221 21.38 -20.60 5.09
C ALA A 221 22.69 -19.83 4.88
N VAL A 222 22.85 -19.26 3.69
CA VAL A 222 24.01 -18.45 3.28
C VAL A 222 23.55 -17.04 2.92
N ILE A 223 24.33 -16.04 3.33
CA ILE A 223 24.10 -14.62 3.02
C ILE A 223 25.07 -14.15 1.94
N SER A 224 24.58 -13.34 1.00
CA SER A 224 25.38 -12.64 -0.03
C SER A 224 24.81 -11.25 -0.31
N GLY A 225 25.52 -10.41 -1.08
CA GLY A 225 25.14 -9.02 -1.35
C GLY A 225 25.77 -8.06 -0.34
N ASP A 226 25.03 -7.04 0.11
CA ASP A 226 25.51 -5.98 1.00
C ASP A 226 25.64 -6.42 2.48
N ALA A 227 25.81 -7.71 2.71
CA ALA A 227 26.12 -8.27 4.02
C ALA A 227 27.06 -9.47 3.87
N VAL A 228 28.11 -9.51 4.69
CA VAL A 228 29.13 -10.57 4.65
C VAL A 228 29.28 -11.20 6.04
N ASN A 229 29.22 -12.52 6.13
CA ASN A 229 29.43 -13.24 7.40
C ASN A 229 30.91 -13.17 7.80
N THR A 230 31.19 -12.65 8.99
CA THR A 230 32.55 -12.54 9.56
C THR A 230 32.85 -13.58 10.65
N GLY A 231 31.91 -14.48 10.92
CA GLY A 231 32.05 -15.61 11.83
C GLY A 231 30.86 -15.77 12.78
N GLY A 232 30.30 -16.97 12.85
CA GLY A 232 29.12 -17.25 13.68
C GLY A 232 27.93 -16.40 13.24
N ASN A 233 27.36 -15.64 14.18
CA ASN A 233 26.26 -14.73 13.93
C ASN A 233 26.72 -13.30 13.60
N ASN A 234 28.02 -13.04 13.42
CA ASN A 234 28.54 -11.71 13.14
C ASN A 234 28.60 -11.45 11.64
N TYR A 235 28.26 -10.21 11.27
CA TYR A 235 28.24 -9.74 9.88
C TYR A 235 28.82 -8.33 9.77
N GLU A 236 29.36 -8.02 8.60
CA GLU A 236 29.62 -6.65 8.16
C GLU A 236 28.58 -6.29 7.09
N PHE A 237 27.85 -5.20 7.31
CA PHE A 237 26.86 -4.66 6.37
C PHE A 237 27.48 -3.51 5.58
N ASP A 238 27.29 -3.52 4.27
CA ASP A 238 27.56 -2.39 3.39
C ASP A 238 26.29 -1.53 3.28
N LEU A 239 26.31 -0.35 3.89
CA LEU A 239 25.22 0.62 3.86
C LEU A 239 25.54 1.81 2.94
N SER A 240 26.49 1.66 2.02
CA SER A 240 26.93 2.73 1.11
C SER A 240 26.12 2.82 -0.18
N SER A 241 25.51 1.71 -0.61
CA SER A 241 24.48 1.68 -1.67
C SER A 241 23.31 2.60 -1.31
N LEU A 242 22.65 3.19 -2.31
CA LEU A 242 21.55 4.12 -2.07
C LEU A 242 20.42 3.46 -1.29
N VAL A 243 20.10 2.21 -1.65
CA VAL A 243 19.23 1.35 -0.85
C VAL A 243 19.85 -0.06 -0.76
N PRO A 244 20.55 -0.35 0.35
CA PRO A 244 21.29 -1.60 0.51
C PRO A 244 20.39 -2.84 0.55
N SER A 245 20.96 -3.98 0.16
CA SER A 245 20.24 -5.26 0.15
C SER A 245 21.14 -6.48 0.20
N PHE A 246 20.62 -7.58 0.77
CA PHE A 246 21.31 -8.86 0.80
C PHE A 246 20.37 -10.00 0.46
N VAL A 247 20.92 -11.13 0.00
CA VAL A 247 20.18 -12.33 -0.37
C VAL A 247 20.45 -13.42 0.65
N VAL A 248 19.39 -14.10 1.07
CA VAL A 248 19.47 -15.35 1.83
C VAL A 248 19.23 -16.50 0.85
N THR A 249 20.12 -17.49 0.83
CA THR A 249 19.92 -18.74 0.09
C THR A 249 19.86 -19.92 1.05
N ASN A 250 18.91 -20.84 0.84
CA ASN A 250 18.82 -22.08 1.61
C ASN A 250 18.08 -23.17 0.82
N GLY A 251 18.69 -24.34 0.69
CA GLY A 251 18.07 -25.50 0.03
C GLY A 251 17.66 -25.27 -1.43
N GLY A 252 18.37 -24.39 -2.15
CA GLY A 252 18.07 -24.01 -3.54
C GLY A 252 17.03 -22.91 -3.70
N ASN A 253 16.48 -22.39 -2.60
CA ASN A 253 15.62 -21.20 -2.62
C ASN A 253 16.43 -19.96 -2.26
N GLU A 254 15.97 -18.80 -2.73
CA GLU A 254 16.60 -17.51 -2.48
C GLU A 254 15.56 -16.44 -2.12
N ARG A 255 16.01 -15.42 -1.39
CA ARG A 255 15.17 -14.28 -0.99
C ARG A 255 16.01 -13.03 -0.81
N LEU A 256 15.56 -11.95 -1.43
CA LEU A 256 16.11 -10.61 -1.26
C LEU A 256 15.54 -9.94 0.00
N TYR A 257 16.41 -9.37 0.82
CA TYR A 257 16.07 -8.45 1.89
C TYR A 257 16.63 -7.07 1.57
N ARG A 258 15.79 -6.03 1.61
CA ARG A 258 16.26 -4.65 1.53
C ARG A 258 16.46 -4.05 2.93
N VAL A 259 17.41 -3.15 3.06
CA VAL A 259 17.82 -2.56 4.35
C VAL A 259 17.55 -1.06 4.35
N PHE A 260 16.76 -0.59 5.31
CA PHE A 260 16.50 0.82 5.57
C PHE A 260 17.15 1.20 6.91
N ALA A 261 18.34 1.78 6.84
CA ALA A 261 19.16 2.12 8.00
C ALA A 261 19.27 3.64 8.17
N SER A 262 18.45 4.19 9.06
CA SER A 262 18.37 5.62 9.37
C SER A 262 19.47 6.05 10.33
N ASP A 263 20.14 7.16 10.05
CA ASP A 263 21.00 7.88 10.98
C ASP A 263 20.98 9.40 10.70
N PRO A 264 21.65 10.24 11.51
CA PRO A 264 21.64 11.70 11.33
C PRO A 264 22.13 12.25 9.98
N THR A 265 22.73 11.42 9.11
CA THR A 265 23.17 11.80 7.76
C THR A 265 22.21 11.35 6.65
N THR A 266 21.10 10.71 7.03
CA THR A 266 20.10 10.18 6.10
C THR A 266 18.75 10.89 6.26
N VAL A 267 17.89 10.74 5.26
CA VAL A 267 16.49 11.17 5.26
C VAL A 267 15.58 10.02 4.85
N ASN A 268 14.36 10.01 5.37
CA ASN A 268 13.33 9.03 5.04
C ASN A 268 12.34 9.63 4.04
N VAL A 269 12.17 8.95 2.91
CA VAL A 269 11.41 9.44 1.77
C VAL A 269 10.34 8.43 1.40
N GLY A 270 9.06 8.81 1.51
CA GLY A 270 7.98 8.09 0.85
C GLY A 270 8.13 8.25 -0.65
N TYR A 271 8.60 7.23 -1.36
CA TYR A 271 8.83 7.29 -2.81
C TYR A 271 7.70 6.55 -3.55
N LEU A 272 6.79 7.32 -4.12
CA LEU A 272 5.49 6.86 -4.59
C LEU A 272 5.34 7.06 -6.09
N PHE A 273 4.46 6.25 -6.69
CA PHE A 273 4.00 6.40 -8.06
C PHE A 273 2.47 6.52 -8.06
N ASP A 274 1.96 7.46 -8.84
CA ASP A 274 0.52 7.70 -8.99
C ASP A 274 0.12 7.69 -10.46
N PHE A 275 -0.99 7.01 -10.76
CA PHE A 275 -1.54 6.85 -12.10
C PHE A 275 -3.02 7.24 -12.17
N THR A 276 -3.48 8.05 -11.23
CA THR A 276 -4.88 8.48 -11.09
C THR A 276 -5.36 9.20 -12.35
N GLU A 277 -4.65 10.24 -12.78
CA GLU A 277 -5.01 11.02 -13.97
C GLU A 277 -4.95 10.20 -15.26
N LEU A 278 -3.88 9.41 -15.45
CA LEU A 278 -3.83 8.45 -16.55
C LEU A 278 -5.05 7.51 -16.51
N GLY A 279 -5.43 7.05 -15.31
CA GLY A 279 -6.58 6.19 -15.07
C GLY A 279 -7.89 6.82 -15.52
N GLU A 280 -8.22 8.01 -15.01
CA GLU A 280 -9.47 8.71 -15.33
C GLU A 280 -9.65 8.89 -16.84
N ASP A 281 -8.59 9.28 -17.54
CA ASP A 281 -8.63 9.53 -18.97
C ASP A 281 -8.66 8.25 -19.82
N VAL A 282 -7.91 7.20 -19.45
CA VAL A 282 -8.01 5.91 -20.19
C VAL A 282 -9.31 5.16 -19.92
N TYR A 283 -10.15 5.62 -18.99
CA TYR A 283 -11.53 5.13 -18.81
C TYR A 283 -12.59 5.99 -19.51
N ASN A 284 -12.22 7.16 -20.02
CA ASN A 284 -13.11 8.06 -20.73
C ASN A 284 -13.19 7.69 -22.23
N GLU A 285 -14.37 7.31 -22.71
CA GLU A 285 -14.59 6.94 -24.13
C GLU A 285 -14.36 8.08 -25.12
N ASP A 286 -14.46 9.32 -24.65
CA ASP A 286 -14.14 10.52 -25.42
C ASP A 286 -12.64 10.83 -25.44
N PHE A 287 -11.83 10.10 -24.67
CA PHE A 287 -10.38 10.26 -24.68
C PHE A 287 -9.81 9.73 -26.00
N PRO A 288 -9.03 10.55 -26.74
CA PRO A 288 -8.61 10.22 -28.10
C PRO A 288 -7.75 8.94 -28.22
N TYR A 289 -7.31 8.36 -27.10
CA TYR A 289 -6.48 7.16 -27.04
C TYR A 289 -7.17 5.96 -26.35
N TYR A 290 -8.46 6.08 -25.99
CA TYR A 290 -9.25 5.11 -25.22
C TYR A 290 -9.27 3.69 -25.84
N GLU A 291 -9.56 3.57 -27.14
CA GLU A 291 -9.80 2.26 -27.77
C GLU A 291 -8.55 1.58 -28.37
N GLY A 292 -7.40 2.27 -28.44
CA GLY A 292 -6.19 1.75 -29.08
C GLY A 292 -5.12 1.25 -28.10
N ASN A 293 -4.79 2.08 -27.09
CA ASN A 293 -3.62 1.88 -26.23
C ASN A 293 -3.95 1.74 -24.75
N GLY A 294 -5.16 2.12 -24.30
CA GLY A 294 -5.56 2.14 -22.88
C GLY A 294 -5.21 0.86 -22.09
N PRO A 295 -5.55 -0.35 -22.57
CA PRO A 295 -5.17 -1.59 -21.90
C PRO A 295 -3.65 -1.79 -21.75
N GLU A 296 -2.86 -1.39 -22.75
CA GLU A 296 -1.40 -1.49 -22.72
C GLU A 296 -0.80 -0.51 -21.71
N LEU A 297 -1.27 0.75 -21.71
CA LEU A 297 -0.81 1.77 -20.76
C LEU A 297 -1.10 1.36 -19.31
N ARG A 298 -2.28 0.77 -19.06
CA ARG A 298 -2.61 0.22 -17.74
C ARG A 298 -1.71 -0.95 -17.34
N ALA A 299 -1.35 -1.82 -18.28
CA ALA A 299 -0.44 -2.93 -18.01
C ALA A 299 0.96 -2.41 -17.63
N LYS A 300 1.48 -1.40 -18.34
CA LYS A 300 2.75 -0.74 -18.02
C LYS A 300 2.71 -0.05 -16.65
N ALA A 301 1.66 0.72 -16.36
CA ALA A 301 1.45 1.36 -15.06
C ALA A 301 1.39 0.35 -13.91
N ALA A 302 0.67 -0.77 -14.10
CA ALA A 302 0.60 -1.85 -13.11
C ALA A 302 1.96 -2.52 -12.87
N GLN A 303 2.77 -2.73 -13.92
CA GLN A 303 4.14 -3.23 -13.79
C GLN A 303 5.05 -2.26 -13.04
N ILE A 304 4.95 -0.96 -13.31
CA ILE A 304 5.68 0.08 -12.57
C ILE A 304 5.27 0.05 -11.09
N GLN A 305 3.97 -0.06 -10.81
CA GLN A 305 3.46 -0.16 -9.44
C GLN A 305 3.99 -1.42 -8.73
N ALA A 306 4.04 -2.56 -9.42
CA ALA A 306 4.61 -3.79 -8.88
C ALA A 306 6.11 -3.63 -8.57
N ALA A 307 6.87 -3.04 -9.49
CA ALA A 307 8.30 -2.79 -9.32
C ALA A 307 8.58 -1.85 -8.14
N ILE A 308 7.86 -0.73 -8.02
CA ILE A 308 8.07 0.19 -6.89
C ILE A 308 7.62 -0.43 -5.57
N ASN A 309 6.57 -1.26 -5.55
CA ASN A 309 6.18 -1.99 -4.34
C ASN A 309 7.24 -3.02 -3.93
N ALA A 310 7.89 -3.67 -4.89
CA ALA A 310 8.99 -4.58 -4.61
C ALA A 310 10.26 -3.85 -4.14
N TYR A 311 10.50 -2.66 -4.69
CA TYR A 311 11.56 -1.76 -4.24
C TYR A 311 11.26 -1.24 -2.83
N THR A 312 10.15 -0.56 -2.55
CA THR A 312 9.94 0.14 -1.27
C THR A 312 9.22 -0.67 -0.19
N GLY A 313 8.48 -1.71 -0.57
CA GLY A 313 7.52 -2.37 0.32
C GLY A 313 6.34 -1.49 0.71
N GLY A 314 6.09 -0.40 -0.02
CA GLY A 314 5.16 0.64 0.41
C GLY A 314 5.58 1.32 1.72
N GLN A 315 6.87 1.28 2.04
CA GLN A 315 7.47 1.98 3.18
C GLN A 315 8.35 3.12 2.68
N PRO A 316 8.63 4.14 3.52
CA PRO A 316 9.69 5.09 3.22
C PRO A 316 11.02 4.38 2.98
N ILE A 317 11.76 4.82 1.98
CA ILE A 317 13.16 4.42 1.78
C ILE A 317 14.06 5.39 2.54
N THR A 318 15.22 4.91 2.95
CA THR A 318 16.23 5.73 3.62
C THR A 318 17.37 5.99 2.65
N VAL A 319 17.70 7.27 2.43
CA VAL A 319 18.77 7.70 1.52
C VAL A 319 19.67 8.75 2.19
N PRO A 320 20.92 8.94 1.74
CA PRO A 320 21.76 10.03 2.23
C PRO A 320 21.11 11.42 2.04
N SER A 321 21.27 12.31 3.02
CA SER A 321 20.85 13.69 2.89
C SER A 321 21.61 14.36 1.73
N GLY A 322 20.89 15.05 0.86
CA GLY A 322 21.42 15.64 -0.37
C GLY A 322 21.24 14.78 -1.62
N THR A 323 20.83 13.51 -1.49
CA THR A 323 20.36 12.70 -2.64
C THR A 323 19.26 13.45 -3.38
N THR A 324 19.33 13.47 -4.71
CA THR A 324 18.32 14.14 -5.54
C THR A 324 17.15 13.22 -5.85
N VAL A 325 16.00 13.79 -6.20
CA VAL A 325 14.83 13.01 -6.63
C VAL A 325 15.17 12.10 -7.83
N MET A 326 16.03 12.59 -8.73
CA MET A 326 16.48 11.83 -9.90
C MET A 326 17.49 10.74 -9.56
N ASP A 327 18.35 10.91 -8.56
CA ASP A 327 19.27 9.85 -8.11
C ASP A 327 18.48 8.60 -7.68
N ILE A 328 17.36 8.79 -6.96
CA ILE A 328 16.48 7.69 -6.56
C ILE A 328 15.83 7.04 -7.79
N MET A 329 15.40 7.83 -8.80
CA MET A 329 14.80 7.28 -10.02
C MET A 329 15.83 6.44 -10.80
N LEU A 330 17.09 6.89 -10.88
CA LEU A 330 18.16 6.15 -11.53
C LEU A 330 18.46 4.83 -10.81
N ASP A 331 18.55 4.85 -9.47
CA ASP A 331 18.75 3.63 -8.68
C ASP A 331 17.55 2.66 -8.82
N PHE A 332 16.33 3.18 -8.72
CA PHE A 332 15.11 2.39 -8.92
C PHE A 332 15.06 1.75 -10.31
N THR A 333 15.36 2.52 -11.36
CA THR A 333 15.33 1.99 -12.74
C THR A 333 16.44 0.98 -13.00
N ALA A 334 17.65 1.18 -12.49
CA ALA A 334 18.71 0.17 -12.57
C ALA A 334 18.29 -1.12 -11.86
N TRP A 335 17.80 -1.00 -10.63
CA TRP A 335 17.29 -2.12 -9.84
C TRP A 335 16.17 -2.88 -10.57
N ALA A 336 15.21 -2.15 -11.16
CA ALA A 336 14.06 -2.72 -11.85
C ALA A 336 14.43 -3.39 -13.19
N ASN A 337 15.49 -2.92 -13.88
CA ASN A 337 16.01 -3.53 -15.12
C ASN A 337 16.96 -4.72 -14.87
N GLY A 338 16.97 -5.29 -13.67
CA GLY A 338 17.73 -6.49 -13.35
C GLY A 338 19.07 -6.29 -12.65
N ASP A 339 19.48 -5.06 -12.30
CA ASP A 339 20.68 -4.82 -11.47
C ASP A 339 20.45 -5.13 -9.98
N ASN A 340 19.30 -5.72 -9.63
CA ASN A 340 19.05 -6.23 -8.28
C ASN A 340 19.78 -7.56 -8.02
N PRO A 341 20.04 -7.93 -6.74
CA PRO A 341 20.80 -9.15 -6.43
C PRO A 341 20.19 -10.48 -6.87
N LEU A 342 18.90 -10.50 -7.26
CA LEU A 342 18.23 -11.69 -7.82
C LEU A 342 18.19 -11.67 -9.36
N SER A 343 18.71 -10.61 -9.99
CA SER A 343 18.65 -10.39 -11.43
C SER A 343 17.24 -10.48 -12.02
N ILE A 344 16.22 -10.08 -11.24
CA ILE A 344 14.83 -10.05 -11.70
C ILE A 344 14.61 -8.81 -12.56
N ASP A 345 14.20 -9.00 -13.79
CA ASP A 345 13.77 -7.89 -14.66
C ASP A 345 12.28 -7.62 -14.47
N TYR A 346 11.97 -6.49 -13.85
CA TYR A 346 10.60 -5.99 -13.68
C TYR A 346 10.13 -5.17 -14.88
N PHE A 347 11.06 -4.66 -15.71
CA PHE A 347 10.79 -3.74 -16.80
C PHE A 347 11.07 -4.38 -18.16
N PRO A 348 10.09 -5.15 -18.71
CA PRO A 348 10.25 -5.78 -20.01
C PRO A 348 10.32 -4.78 -21.19
N TYR A 349 10.08 -3.49 -20.93
CA TYR A 349 10.15 -2.42 -21.93
C TYR A 349 11.20 -1.36 -21.58
N PRO A 350 11.78 -0.67 -22.58
CA PRO A 350 12.83 0.31 -22.34
C PRO A 350 12.41 1.43 -21.38
N THR A 351 13.33 1.80 -20.50
CA THR A 351 13.29 3.05 -19.73
C THR A 351 14.24 4.05 -20.37
N SER A 352 13.81 5.30 -20.54
CA SER A 352 14.62 6.39 -21.07
C SER A 352 14.65 7.55 -20.08
N ASN A 353 15.74 7.62 -19.33
CA ASN A 353 16.05 8.66 -18.35
C ASN A 353 17.47 9.20 -18.60
N SER A 354 17.60 10.51 -18.85
CA SER A 354 18.88 11.16 -19.14
C SER A 354 19.65 11.62 -17.90
N GLY A 355 19.21 11.23 -16.70
CA GLY A 355 19.72 11.73 -15.42
C GLY A 355 19.27 13.16 -15.08
N THR A 356 18.45 13.76 -15.94
CA THR A 356 17.79 15.06 -15.72
C THR A 356 16.32 15.04 -16.08
N TYR A 357 15.94 14.17 -17.01
CA TYR A 357 14.59 14.06 -17.55
C TYR A 357 14.20 12.59 -17.71
N LEU A 358 12.99 12.26 -17.25
CA LEU A 358 12.36 10.96 -17.45
C LEU A 358 11.40 11.05 -18.65
N SER A 359 11.84 10.56 -19.80
CA SER A 359 11.02 10.53 -21.02
C SER A 359 10.17 9.26 -21.15
N SER A 360 10.60 8.15 -20.54
CA SER A 360 9.83 6.91 -20.51
C SER A 360 10.27 6.02 -19.35
N LEU A 361 9.31 5.35 -18.72
CA LEU A 361 9.54 4.38 -17.66
C LEU A 361 8.80 3.09 -18.01
N ASN A 362 9.51 1.97 -18.11
CA ASN A 362 8.95 0.69 -18.55
C ASN A 362 8.06 0.83 -19.82
N GLY A 363 8.56 1.58 -20.81
CA GLY A 363 7.85 1.84 -22.07
C GLY A 363 6.59 2.69 -21.97
N LEU A 364 6.26 3.25 -20.81
CA LEU A 364 5.24 4.31 -20.66
C LEU A 364 5.95 5.64 -20.88
N GLY A 365 5.89 6.13 -22.12
CA GLY A 365 6.59 7.32 -22.61
C GLY A 365 5.80 8.60 -22.48
N GLU A 366 6.48 9.73 -22.61
CA GLU A 366 5.85 10.99 -22.97
C GLU A 366 4.97 10.79 -24.22
N PHE A 367 3.84 11.49 -24.26
CA PHE A 367 2.87 11.45 -25.35
C PHE A 367 2.02 10.18 -25.50
N ASP A 368 2.26 9.11 -24.72
CA ASP A 368 1.44 7.90 -24.73
C ASP A 368 -0.02 8.18 -24.29
N GLY A 369 -0.21 9.10 -23.34
CA GLY A 369 -1.51 9.65 -22.95
C GLY A 369 -1.94 10.88 -23.77
N GLY A 370 -1.31 11.15 -24.91
CA GLY A 370 -1.62 12.30 -25.76
C GLY A 370 -0.62 13.45 -25.69
N ALA A 371 -0.79 14.45 -26.56
CA ALA A 371 0.25 15.46 -26.85
C ALA A 371 0.71 16.32 -25.65
N LEU A 372 -0.04 16.31 -24.54
CA LEU A 372 0.25 17.05 -23.31
C LEU A 372 0.61 16.11 -22.13
N SER A 373 0.80 14.81 -22.42
CA SER A 373 1.06 13.80 -21.40
C SER A 373 2.54 13.56 -21.16
N GLY A 374 2.88 13.15 -19.93
CA GLY A 374 4.24 12.79 -19.56
C GLY A 374 4.45 12.58 -18.07
N TRP A 375 5.71 12.35 -17.71
CA TRP A 375 6.11 12.15 -16.32
C TRP A 375 6.39 13.47 -15.61
N MET A 376 5.77 13.63 -14.44
CA MET A 376 6.01 14.74 -13.53
C MET A 376 6.26 14.19 -12.12
N TYR A 377 6.73 15.06 -11.22
CA TYR A 377 6.87 14.72 -9.81
C TYR A 377 6.42 15.87 -8.91
N THR A 378 6.01 15.52 -7.70
CA THR A 378 5.68 16.48 -6.63
C THR A 378 6.27 16.01 -5.30
N ASP A 379 6.50 16.96 -4.39
CA ASP A 379 6.91 16.72 -3.00
C ASP A 379 5.71 16.67 -2.02
N LEU A 380 4.51 16.54 -2.58
CA LEU A 380 3.24 16.41 -1.87
C LEU A 380 2.59 15.05 -2.18
N PRO A 381 1.60 14.62 -1.38
CA PRO A 381 0.65 13.62 -1.83
C PRO A 381 -0.01 14.06 -3.15
N TYR A 382 -0.16 13.13 -4.09
CA TYR A 382 -0.76 13.45 -5.38
C TYR A 382 -2.22 13.89 -5.23
N SER A 383 -2.63 14.82 -6.08
CA SER A 383 -4.02 15.17 -6.37
C SER A 383 -4.10 15.68 -7.80
N LEU A 384 -5.28 15.65 -8.42
CA LEU A 384 -5.48 16.08 -9.82
C LEU A 384 -5.06 17.53 -10.11
N THR A 385 -4.94 18.36 -9.08
CA THR A 385 -4.51 19.77 -9.19
C THR A 385 -3.26 20.05 -8.36
N VAL A 386 -2.44 19.02 -8.09
CA VAL A 386 -1.22 19.18 -7.29
C VAL A 386 -0.23 20.07 -8.04
N SER A 387 0.39 21.00 -7.31
CA SER A 387 1.49 21.79 -7.86
C SER A 387 2.77 20.99 -7.89
N VAL A 388 3.55 21.15 -8.96
CA VAL A 388 4.91 20.60 -9.03
C VAL A 388 5.96 21.60 -8.55
N PRO A 389 7.08 21.14 -7.99
CA PRO A 389 8.20 22.01 -7.68
C PRO A 389 8.73 22.75 -8.92
N TRP A 390 9.10 24.02 -8.74
CA TRP A 390 9.78 24.83 -9.78
C TRP A 390 11.28 24.49 -9.90
N VAL A 391 11.64 23.24 -9.64
CA VAL A 391 13.02 22.72 -9.63
C VAL A 391 12.99 21.37 -10.35
N GLY A 392 13.97 21.11 -11.22
CA GLY A 392 14.07 19.80 -11.88
C GLY A 392 14.42 18.70 -10.87
N ALA A 393 13.98 17.47 -11.10
CA ALA A 393 14.23 16.34 -10.20
C ALA A 393 15.72 16.08 -9.93
N ALA A 394 16.61 16.43 -10.86
CA ALA A 394 18.06 16.32 -10.71
C ALA A 394 18.70 17.42 -9.86
N ASP A 395 17.98 18.53 -9.62
CA ASP A 395 18.44 19.64 -8.77
C ASP A 395 17.68 19.69 -7.44
N TYR A 396 16.60 18.92 -7.30
CA TYR A 396 15.82 18.83 -6.05
C TYR A 396 16.53 17.89 -5.07
N ALA A 397 17.33 18.46 -4.18
CA ALA A 397 18.05 17.74 -3.14
C ALA A 397 17.18 17.48 -1.88
N LEU A 398 17.14 16.23 -1.44
CA LEU A 398 16.37 15.78 -0.29
C LEU A 398 17.15 16.02 0.99
N THR A 399 16.75 17.02 1.77
CA THR A 399 17.48 17.44 2.99
C THR A 399 16.71 17.20 4.29
N THR A 400 15.43 16.86 4.18
CA THR A 400 14.55 16.48 5.30
C THR A 400 13.69 15.30 4.89
N ASP A 401 13.17 14.58 5.88
CA ASP A 401 12.15 13.56 5.66
C ASP A 401 10.96 14.14 4.89
N GLY A 402 10.36 13.34 4.02
CA GLY A 402 9.30 13.82 3.15
C GLY A 402 8.68 12.74 2.27
N THR A 403 7.91 13.18 1.28
CA THR A 403 7.30 12.32 0.26
C THR A 403 7.67 12.87 -1.10
N ILE A 404 7.94 11.98 -2.05
CA ILE A 404 8.06 12.28 -3.46
C ILE A 404 7.10 11.36 -4.20
N THR A 405 6.22 11.97 -4.98
CA THR A 405 5.29 11.23 -5.83
C THR A 405 5.59 11.53 -7.29
N TRP A 406 6.02 10.50 -8.03
CA TRP A 406 6.04 10.54 -9.48
C TRP A 406 4.65 10.24 -10.00
N PHE A 407 4.18 10.99 -10.98
CA PHE A 407 2.87 10.75 -11.57
C PHE A 407 2.92 10.91 -13.08
N TYR A 408 2.02 10.20 -13.75
CA TYR A 408 1.82 10.32 -15.18
C TYR A 408 0.61 11.20 -15.45
N THR A 409 0.86 12.41 -15.96
CA THR A 409 -0.17 13.38 -16.33
C THR A 409 -0.58 13.18 -17.79
N THR A 410 -1.84 13.48 -18.10
CA THR A 410 -2.36 13.53 -19.47
C THR A 410 -2.47 14.97 -19.98
N ASP A 411 -2.51 15.95 -19.07
CA ASP A 411 -2.40 17.37 -19.38
C ASP A 411 -1.56 18.12 -18.33
N TYR A 412 -0.28 18.33 -18.64
CA TYR A 412 0.65 19.01 -17.73
C TYR A 412 0.21 20.43 -17.34
N PHE A 413 -0.69 21.10 -18.09
CA PHE A 413 -1.17 22.44 -17.73
C PHE A 413 -1.98 22.45 -16.43
N ASN A 414 -2.48 21.31 -15.96
CA ASN A 414 -3.19 21.20 -14.69
C ASN A 414 -2.29 21.42 -13.46
N HIS A 415 -0.96 21.42 -13.64
CA HIS A 415 0.01 21.36 -12.55
C HIS A 415 0.93 22.58 -12.43
N PHE A 416 0.70 23.62 -13.25
CA PHE A 416 1.52 24.85 -13.31
C PHE A 416 0.78 26.13 -12.89
#